data_AF-X1DG08-F1
#
_entry.id   AF-X1DG08-F1
#
_cell.length_a   1.000
_cell.length_b   1.000
_cell.length_c   1.000
_cell.angle_alpha   90.00
_cell.angle_beta   90.00
_cell.angle_gamma   90.00
#
_symmetry.space_group_name_H-M   'P 1'
#
loop_
_entity.id
_entity.type
_entity.pdbx_description
1 polymer ?
#
loop_
_entity_poly.entity_id
_entity_poly.type
_entity_poly.pdbx_seq_one_letter_code
_entity_poly.pdbx_strand_id
1 'polypeptide(L)'
;MAYPIAGTSARIAYGWETTFNSAGTVNKAFSQGVRVPTYDIDNDPEYIYAIGSQDIQHTIAKTFKGSWGVEFIYSDPWWLRSILGGPPVSTGATPYVHTWTVANYGISTGQTSLSIQYGFDMETDSDQTLTGCIANNASISCSVGDP
;
A
#
# COMPACT_ATOMS: atom_id res chain seq x y z
N MET A 1 -3.92 22.05 -1.98
CA MET A 1 -4.39 20.76 -2.52
C MET A 1 -5.02 21.06 -3.87
N ALA A 2 -4.34 20.74 -4.97
CA ALA A 2 -4.85 21.03 -6.31
C ALA A 2 -5.87 19.95 -6.69
N TYR A 3 -7.03 20.37 -7.18
CA TYR A 3 -8.06 19.44 -7.67
C TYR A 3 -7.73 19.04 -9.13
N PRO A 4 -7.96 17.77 -9.51
CA PRO A 4 -7.68 17.32 -10.87
C PRO A 4 -8.56 18.08 -11.89
N ILE A 5 -7.93 18.51 -12.98
CA ILE A 5 -8.60 19.17 -14.13
C ILE A 5 -9.36 18.09 -14.93
N ALA A 6 -10.49 18.45 -15.55
CA ALA A 6 -11.30 17.53 -16.35
C ALA A 6 -10.43 16.79 -17.40
N GLY A 7 -10.49 15.45 -17.39
CA GLY A 7 -9.68 14.58 -18.26
C GLY A 7 -8.50 13.88 -17.57
N THR A 8 -8.20 14.21 -16.31
CA THR A 8 -7.15 13.54 -15.51
C THR A 8 -7.59 12.14 -15.07
N SER A 9 -6.77 11.11 -15.29
CA SER A 9 -7.00 9.78 -14.70
C SER A 9 -6.06 9.53 -13.52
N ALA A 10 -6.64 9.11 -12.38
CA ALA A 10 -5.87 8.62 -11.25
C ALA A 10 -5.58 7.14 -11.43
N ARG A 11 -4.33 6.73 -11.22
CA ARG A 11 -3.93 5.33 -11.23
C ARG A 11 -3.44 4.90 -9.86
N ILE A 12 -3.87 3.71 -9.44
CA ILE A 12 -3.43 3.09 -8.19
C ILE A 12 -3.15 1.62 -8.50
N ALA A 13 -1.94 1.19 -8.21
CA ALA A 13 -1.48 -0.16 -8.45
C ALA A 13 -0.54 -0.62 -7.36
N TYR A 14 -0.38 -1.93 -7.22
CA TYR A 14 0.55 -2.55 -6.30
C TYR A 14 1.44 -3.60 -6.97
N GLY A 15 2.52 -3.92 -6.30
CA GLY A 15 3.42 -5.02 -6.61
C GLY A 15 3.91 -5.65 -5.32
N TRP A 16 4.21 -6.95 -5.35
CA TRP A 16 4.89 -7.58 -4.21
C TRP A 16 6.39 -7.35 -4.31
N GLU A 17 6.99 -7.09 -3.17
CA GLU A 17 8.44 -7.00 -3.06
C GLU A 17 9.03 -8.39 -2.80
N THR A 18 10.19 -8.66 -3.39
CA THR A 18 10.97 -9.87 -3.06
C THR A 18 11.88 -9.60 -1.86
N THR A 19 12.27 -8.34 -1.67
CA THR A 19 13.09 -7.86 -0.56
C THR A 19 12.45 -6.59 -0.03
N PHE A 20 12.32 -6.49 1.29
CA PHE A 20 11.70 -5.35 1.95
C PHE A 20 12.35 -4.03 1.52
N ASN A 21 11.52 -3.03 1.21
CA ASN A 21 11.95 -1.69 0.79
C ASN A 21 12.79 -1.70 -0.50
N SER A 22 12.56 -2.69 -1.36
CA SER A 22 13.09 -2.73 -2.71
C SER A 22 11.92 -2.71 -3.67
N ALA A 23 11.92 -1.73 -4.60
CA ALA A 23 10.85 -1.55 -5.56
C ALA A 23 10.51 -2.86 -6.29
N GLY A 24 9.32 -3.39 -6.02
CA GLY A 24 8.73 -4.50 -6.75
C GLY A 24 8.15 -4.01 -8.09
N THR A 25 7.91 -4.94 -9.01
CA THR A 25 7.21 -4.62 -10.25
C THR A 25 5.74 -4.33 -9.93
N VAL A 26 5.35 -3.05 -10.03
CA VAL A 26 3.98 -2.61 -9.82
C VAL A 26 3.16 -2.88 -11.08
N ASN A 27 2.45 -4.01 -11.09
CA ASN A 27 1.69 -4.47 -12.25
C ASN A 27 0.31 -5.04 -11.90
N LYS A 28 -0.16 -4.84 -10.66
CA LYS A 28 -1.46 -5.33 -10.19
C LYS A 28 -2.34 -4.15 -9.87
N ALA A 29 -3.52 -4.11 -10.46
CA ALA A 29 -4.54 -3.17 -10.08
C ALA A 29 -5.20 -3.64 -8.78
N PHE A 30 -5.61 -2.69 -7.95
CA PHE A 30 -6.71 -2.97 -7.03
C PHE A 30 -7.99 -3.08 -7.86
N SER A 31 -8.90 -3.94 -7.44
CA SER A 31 -10.20 -4.19 -8.08
C SER A 31 -11.06 -2.92 -8.29
N GLN A 32 -12.29 -3.07 -8.75
CA GLN A 32 -13.21 -1.98 -9.03
C GLN A 32 -13.49 -1.06 -7.82
N GLY A 33 -13.76 0.21 -8.10
CA GLY A 33 -14.19 1.19 -7.09
C GLY A 33 -13.08 1.65 -6.15
N VAL A 34 -11.82 1.67 -6.60
CA VAL A 34 -10.68 2.04 -5.77
C VAL A 34 -10.80 3.47 -5.25
N ARG A 35 -10.60 3.63 -3.94
CA ARG A 35 -10.50 4.91 -3.25
C ARG A 35 -9.34 4.88 -2.25
N VAL A 36 -8.66 6.00 -2.08
CA VAL A 36 -7.59 6.18 -1.07
C VAL A 36 -8.15 7.06 0.06
N PRO A 37 -8.69 6.49 1.15
CA PRO A 37 -9.22 7.27 2.26
C PRO A 37 -8.13 7.94 3.11
N THR A 38 -6.93 7.36 3.19
CA THR A 38 -5.83 7.86 4.01
C THR A 38 -4.52 7.89 3.22
N TYR A 39 -3.85 9.03 3.28
CA TYR A 39 -2.53 9.26 2.70
C TYR A 39 -1.80 10.24 3.62
N ASP A 40 -0.97 9.71 4.51
CA ASP A 40 -0.20 10.49 5.48
C ASP A 40 1.28 10.13 5.35
N ILE A 41 2.13 11.13 5.18
CA ILE A 41 3.58 10.98 5.11
C ILE A 41 4.22 12.01 6.03
N ASP A 42 5.13 11.55 6.87
CA ASP A 42 5.93 12.37 7.77
C ASP A 42 7.41 11.99 7.61
N ASN A 43 8.23 13.02 7.40
CA ASN A 43 9.68 12.92 7.37
C ASN A 43 10.30 14.19 7.99
N ASP A 44 9.68 14.73 9.03
CA ASP A 44 10.10 16.00 9.61
C ASP A 44 11.50 15.89 10.23
N PRO A 45 12.43 16.80 9.86
CA PRO A 45 13.77 16.78 10.42
C PRO A 45 13.79 17.27 11.86
N GLU A 46 14.75 16.77 12.64
CA GLU A 46 15.02 17.26 13.99
C GLU A 46 16.20 18.24 14.00
N TYR A 47 16.00 19.37 14.66
CA TYR A 47 17.02 20.41 14.80
C TYR A 47 17.73 20.27 16.16
N ILE A 48 19.05 20.22 16.12
CA ILE A 48 19.90 20.22 17.32
C ILE A 48 20.47 21.62 17.51
N TYR A 49 20.26 22.14 18.71
CA TYR A 49 20.80 23.42 19.16
C TYR A 49 21.98 23.19 20.11
N ALA A 50 23.05 23.97 19.96
CA ALA A 50 24.13 23.99 20.95
C ALA A 50 23.70 24.79 22.19
N ILE A 51 24.25 24.44 23.36
CA ILE A 51 24.02 25.20 24.60
C ILE A 51 24.41 26.67 24.38
N GLY A 52 23.43 27.57 24.51
CA GLY A 52 23.62 29.02 24.43
C GLY A 52 23.53 29.62 23.02
N SER A 53 23.21 28.84 21.97
CA SER A 53 23.01 29.35 20.61
C SER A 53 21.52 29.39 20.24
N GLN A 54 21.11 30.43 19.53
CA GLN A 54 19.77 30.53 18.92
C GLN A 54 19.74 29.95 17.49
N ASP A 55 20.90 29.67 16.92
CA ASP A 55 21.03 29.18 15.56
C ASP A 55 21.10 27.64 15.52
N ILE A 56 20.53 27.06 14.47
CA ILE A 56 20.52 25.61 14.23
C ILE A 56 21.94 25.15 13.90
N GLN A 57 22.51 24.27 14.73
CA GLN A 57 23.87 23.75 14.55
C GLN A 57 23.91 22.50 13.69
N HIS A 58 22.89 21.64 13.81
CA HIS A 58 22.77 20.42 13.04
C HIS A 58 21.30 20.07 12.77
N THR A 59 21.04 19.50 11.60
CA THR A 59 19.74 18.93 11.24
C THR A 59 19.90 17.44 11.02
N ILE A 60 19.09 16.62 11.70
CA ILE A 60 19.06 15.17 11.55
C ILE A 60 17.76 14.77 10.86
N ALA A 61 17.87 14.05 9.74
CA ALA A 61 16.71 13.45 9.08
C ALA A 61 16.16 12.31 9.95
N LYS A 62 14.86 12.36 10.25
CA LYS A 62 14.18 11.29 11.00
C LYS A 62 13.83 10.12 10.10
N THR A 63 13.47 9.00 10.71
CA THR A 63 12.94 7.85 9.98
C THR A 63 11.60 8.24 9.35
N PHE A 64 11.49 8.04 8.03
CA PHE A 64 10.23 8.19 7.30
C PHE A 64 9.13 7.35 7.95
N LYS A 65 7.97 7.96 8.19
CA LYS A 65 6.76 7.30 8.65
C LYS A 65 5.63 7.65 7.69
N GLY A 66 4.87 6.64 7.28
CA GLY A 66 3.72 6.86 6.42
C GLY A 66 2.61 5.87 6.73
N SER A 67 1.38 6.33 6.55
CA SER A 67 0.17 5.51 6.58
C SER A 67 -0.56 5.66 5.25
N TRP A 68 -1.01 4.54 4.72
CA TRP A 68 -1.72 4.49 3.46
C TRP A 68 -2.87 3.49 3.53
N GLY A 69 -4.04 3.90 3.06
CA GLY A 69 -5.25 3.09 3.08
C GLY A 69 -5.91 3.01 1.71
N VAL A 70 -6.55 1.88 1.42
CA VAL A 70 -7.33 1.66 0.19
C VAL A 70 -8.66 1.03 0.53
N GLU A 71 -9.69 1.52 -0.12
CA GLU A 71 -11.02 0.91 -0.19
C GLU A 71 -11.27 0.45 -1.62
N PHE A 72 -11.76 -0.77 -1.81
CA PHE A 72 -12.12 -1.31 -3.13
C PHE A 72 -13.15 -2.42 -2.98
N ILE A 73 -13.88 -2.71 -4.06
CA ILE A 73 -14.81 -3.85 -4.13
C ILE A 73 -14.00 -5.12 -4.28
N TYR A 74 -14.23 -6.12 -3.43
CA TYR A 74 -13.50 -7.38 -3.50
C TYR A 74 -13.82 -8.17 -4.78
N SER A 75 -12.86 -8.30 -5.71
CA SER A 75 -13.00 -9.14 -6.92
C SER A 75 -11.77 -9.99 -7.24
N ASP A 76 -10.58 -9.55 -6.85
CA ASP A 76 -9.35 -10.33 -6.96
C ASP A 76 -8.80 -10.66 -5.57
N PRO A 77 -8.24 -11.86 -5.37
CA PRO A 77 -7.77 -12.27 -4.05
C PRO A 77 -6.25 -12.09 -3.88
N TRP A 78 -5.55 -11.56 -4.89
CA TRP A 78 -4.09 -11.57 -4.94
C TRP A 78 -3.46 -10.69 -3.85
N TRP A 79 -4.10 -9.58 -3.51
CA TRP A 79 -3.65 -8.68 -2.45
C TRP A 79 -3.58 -9.37 -1.09
N LEU A 80 -4.36 -10.45 -0.84
CA LEU A 80 -4.31 -11.22 0.41
C LEU A 80 -2.93 -11.81 0.70
N ARG A 81 -2.08 -11.97 -0.33
CA ARG A 81 -0.69 -12.39 -0.15
C ARG A 81 0.10 -11.46 0.77
N SER A 82 -0.17 -10.16 0.79
CA SER A 82 0.54 -9.24 1.69
C SER A 82 0.25 -9.52 3.16
N ILE A 83 -0.94 -10.05 3.46
CA ILE A 83 -1.41 -10.36 4.82
C ILE A 83 -1.09 -11.80 5.20
N LEU A 84 -1.37 -12.75 4.30
CA LEU A 84 -1.27 -14.18 4.55
C LEU A 84 0.15 -14.73 4.29
N GLY A 85 1.04 -13.91 3.71
CA GLY A 85 2.48 -14.17 3.68
C GLY A 85 2.97 -15.13 2.60
N GLY A 86 2.16 -15.39 1.57
CA GLY A 86 2.55 -16.28 0.48
C GLY A 86 1.54 -16.36 -0.66
N PRO A 87 1.95 -16.86 -1.83
CA PRO A 87 1.03 -17.13 -2.93
C PRO A 87 0.04 -18.25 -2.55
N PRO A 88 -1.24 -18.17 -2.96
CA PRO A 88 -2.19 -19.25 -2.73
C PRO A 88 -1.86 -20.50 -3.55
N VAL A 89 -2.28 -21.66 -3.05
CA VAL A 89 -2.47 -22.85 -3.88
C VAL A 89 -3.80 -22.70 -4.62
N SER A 90 -3.77 -22.81 -5.94
CA SER A 90 -4.96 -22.68 -6.79
C SER A 90 -5.37 -24.04 -7.34
N THR A 91 -6.64 -24.40 -7.21
CA THR A 91 -7.20 -25.67 -7.72
C THR A 91 -8.53 -25.44 -8.45
N GLY A 92 -8.91 -26.39 -9.30
CA GLY A 92 -10.16 -26.34 -10.08
C GLY A 92 -9.98 -25.83 -11.51
N ALA A 93 -11.03 -25.99 -12.32
CA ALA A 93 -11.08 -25.51 -13.71
C ALA A 93 -12.01 -24.29 -13.87
N THR A 94 -13.06 -24.19 -13.03
CA THR A 94 -13.92 -23.00 -12.81
C THR A 94 -15.10 -23.42 -11.91
N PRO A 95 -15.42 -22.70 -10.82
CA PRO A 95 -14.66 -21.61 -10.19
C PRO A 95 -13.32 -22.10 -9.60
N TYR A 96 -12.31 -21.24 -9.62
CA TYR A 96 -11.01 -21.53 -8.99
C TYR A 96 -11.12 -21.38 -7.48
N VAL A 97 -10.54 -22.31 -6.75
CA VAL A 97 -10.38 -22.24 -5.30
C VAL A 97 -8.94 -21.86 -4.99
N HIS A 98 -8.77 -20.73 -4.31
CA HIS A 98 -7.48 -20.25 -3.81
C HIS A 98 -7.40 -20.51 -2.31
N THR A 99 -6.37 -21.24 -1.88
CA THR A 99 -6.15 -21.62 -0.48
C THR A 99 -4.82 -21.06 0.00
N TRP A 100 -4.84 -20.34 1.13
CA TRP A 100 -3.65 -19.89 1.83
C TRP A 100 -3.44 -20.72 3.08
N THR A 101 -2.28 -21.35 3.19
CA THR A 101 -1.88 -22.05 4.40
C THR A 101 -1.20 -21.05 5.33
N VAL A 102 -1.84 -20.73 6.45
CA VAL A 102 -1.23 -19.92 7.51
C VAL A 102 -0.60 -20.83 8.56
N ALA A 103 0.62 -20.50 9.00
CA ALA A 103 1.27 -21.17 10.11
C ALA A 103 0.63 -20.66 11.42
N ASN A 104 -0.27 -21.46 12.00
CA ASN A 104 -1.08 -21.18 13.19
C ASN A 104 -2.32 -20.29 12.96
N TYR A 105 -3.25 -20.38 13.92
CA TYR A 105 -4.52 -19.65 14.06
C TYR A 105 -4.38 -18.10 14.11
N GLY A 106 -3.51 -17.50 13.30
CA GLY A 106 -3.20 -16.07 13.26
C GLY A 106 -2.56 -15.64 11.93
N ILE A 107 -2.39 -14.33 11.78
CA ILE A 107 -1.71 -13.71 10.62
C ILE A 107 -0.29 -14.27 10.51
N SER A 108 0.11 -14.66 9.30
CA SER A 108 1.43 -15.24 9.02
C SER A 108 2.55 -14.31 9.49
N THR A 109 3.59 -14.86 10.12
CA THR A 109 4.80 -14.10 10.48
C THR A 109 5.65 -13.73 9.25
N GLY A 110 5.33 -14.27 8.07
CA GLY A 110 6.00 -14.00 6.80
C GLY A 110 5.24 -13.03 5.89
N GLN A 111 4.71 -11.93 6.42
CA GLN A 111 4.01 -10.92 5.61
C GLN A 111 4.88 -10.45 4.43
N THR A 112 4.28 -10.36 3.25
CA THR A 112 4.98 -9.90 2.04
C THR A 112 4.79 -8.39 1.91
N SER A 113 5.89 -7.64 1.87
CA SER A 113 5.81 -6.19 1.64
C SER A 113 5.32 -5.86 0.22
N LEU A 114 4.73 -4.69 0.10
CA LEU A 114 4.15 -4.16 -1.12
C LEU A 114 4.89 -2.91 -1.55
N SER A 115 5.06 -2.77 -2.86
CA SER A 115 5.28 -1.47 -3.48
C SER A 115 3.94 -0.97 -4.00
N ILE A 116 3.58 0.26 -3.65
CA ILE A 116 2.30 0.87 -3.98
C ILE A 116 2.59 2.10 -4.82
N GLN A 117 2.08 2.11 -6.05
CA GLN A 117 2.14 3.29 -6.90
C GLN A 117 0.79 3.98 -6.88
N TYR A 118 0.82 5.28 -6.71
CA TYR A 118 -0.33 6.13 -6.92
C TYR A 118 0.12 7.37 -7.69
N GLY A 119 -0.73 7.85 -8.59
CA GLY A 119 -0.38 8.99 -9.43
C GLY A 119 -1.54 9.49 -10.26
N PHE A 120 -1.34 10.66 -10.83
CA PHE A 120 -2.28 11.29 -11.75
C PHE A 120 -1.61 11.41 -13.11
N ASP A 121 -2.29 10.87 -14.11
CA ASP A 121 -1.97 11.06 -15.52
C ASP A 121 -2.51 12.43 -15.95
N MET A 122 -1.58 13.35 -16.17
CA MET A 122 -1.81 14.74 -16.57
C MET A 122 -0.85 15.07 -17.74
N GLU A 123 -0.86 16.30 -18.25
CA GLU A 123 0.12 16.73 -19.26
C GLU A 123 1.58 16.55 -18.79
N THR A 124 1.81 16.60 -17.46
CA THR A 124 3.03 16.14 -16.81
C THR A 124 2.66 15.16 -15.72
N ASP A 125 3.01 13.89 -15.91
CA ASP A 125 2.71 12.81 -14.96
C ASP A 125 3.28 13.10 -13.57
N SER A 126 2.45 12.89 -12.56
CA SER A 126 2.87 12.94 -11.16
C SER A 126 2.64 11.57 -10.54
N ASP A 127 3.70 10.76 -10.54
CA ASP A 127 3.70 9.41 -9.99
C ASP A 127 4.58 9.31 -8.75
N GLN A 128 4.04 8.71 -7.70
CA GLN A 128 4.79 8.36 -6.51
C GLN A 128 4.68 6.86 -6.25
N THR A 129 5.80 6.27 -5.81
CA THR A 129 5.86 4.85 -5.44
C THR A 129 6.35 4.73 -4.01
N LEU A 130 5.50 4.19 -3.16
CA LEU A 130 5.82 3.83 -1.78
C LEU A 130 6.37 2.40 -1.78
N THR A 131 7.53 2.20 -1.16
CA THR A 131 8.17 0.88 -1.01
C THR A 131 8.19 0.45 0.44
N GLY A 132 8.30 -0.84 0.71
CA GLY A 132 8.32 -1.40 2.06
C GLY A 132 6.97 -1.32 2.78
N CYS A 133 5.85 -1.22 2.07
CA CYS A 133 4.54 -1.12 2.70
C CYS A 133 4.12 -2.48 3.27
N ILE A 134 3.76 -2.51 4.56
CA ILE A 134 3.23 -3.70 5.24
C ILE A 134 1.75 -3.49 5.54
N ALA A 135 0.91 -4.45 5.16
CA ALA A 135 -0.52 -4.41 5.46
C ALA A 135 -0.76 -4.75 6.94
N ASN A 136 -1.04 -3.72 7.74
CA ASN A 136 -1.26 -3.88 9.19
C ASN A 136 -2.69 -4.32 9.53
N ASN A 137 -3.69 -3.85 8.77
CA ASN A 137 -5.09 -4.15 9.03
C ASN A 137 -5.87 -4.30 7.70
N ALA A 138 -6.81 -5.24 7.67
CA ALA A 138 -7.75 -5.38 6.56
C ALA A 138 -9.11 -5.83 7.09
N SER A 139 -10.17 -5.22 6.58
CA SER A 139 -11.55 -5.57 6.88
C SER A 139 -12.28 -5.92 5.59
N ILE A 140 -12.88 -7.11 5.55
CA ILE A 140 -13.74 -7.54 4.44
C ILE A 140 -15.14 -7.68 5.01
N SER A 141 -16.09 -6.94 4.45
CA SER A 141 -17.52 -7.11 4.72
C SER A 141 -18.19 -7.68 3.49
N CYS A 142 -19.05 -8.67 3.71
CA CYS A 142 -19.97 -9.18 2.70
C CYS A 142 -21.35 -9.32 3.34
N SER A 143 -22.39 -8.95 2.60
CA SER A 143 -23.76 -9.28 2.94
C SER A 143 -24.36 -10.17 1.86
N VAL A 144 -25.21 -11.11 2.26
CA VAL A 144 -25.97 -11.95 1.35
C VAL A 144 -27.42 -11.52 1.49
N GLY A 145 -27.95 -10.82 0.48
CA GLY A 145 -29.37 -10.46 0.41
C GLY A 145 -29.75 -9.03 0.80
N ASP A 146 -28.86 -8.05 0.74
CA ASP A 146 -29.29 -6.64 0.74
C ASP A 146 -29.73 -6.23 -0.68
N PRO A 147 -30.97 -5.70 -0.86
CA PRO A 147 -31.45 -5.18 -2.15
C PRO A 147 -30.75 -3.89 -2.59
#